data_AF-A0A8U0U6V1-F1
#
_entry.id   AF-A0A8U0U6V1-F1
#
_cell.length_a   1.000
_cell.length_b   1.000
_cell.length_c   1.000
_cell.angle_alpha   90.00
_cell.angle_beta   90.00
_cell.angle_gamma   90.00
#
_symmetry.space_group_name_H-M   'P 1'
#
loop_
_entity.id
_entity.type
_entity.pdbx_description
1 polymer ?
#
loop_
_entity_poly.entity_id
_entity_poly.type
_entity_poly.pdbx_seq_one_letter_code
_entity_poly.pdbx_strand_id
1 'polypeptide(L)'
;MRDMENREGEDTTSDIPGHKCPLLCDSLHGSMHDRDNSPMMRAVFRSTVCKVYRFQTESSRWMLVREQMSESPLSSSLPKQLLSCYIQEDMRRVQELCDLCDLSPYWERLRTDVIAHYSQLISTYQETLTELNKLTGSSCSFKASCSKSDRYLEFIPVNLHTQRMQVTCSRRTVWYDVVTVGAPADHYQGFKHGGLQRMLNKPDSDNKSVSSAHCCISYSPEESSRAREVLSSVSQLQPLISGLTEELLQAALEVNSQKLQDILHSLAHRTEQFVHAVKDELVKNALLALHAARPAYHLSNGHAHVTHGNGTGPRLSSANQDGLWPSMRRQEYDEEEWDRVWANVAMSLNCIIAMVDRLQERENRKQEVTSQTQNDVTTTSHNTDPSRSPWQASLAHLPDPSRAPWQASLAPLPDPSPSPWQEQLLPLVVTLKECVCDAVEGARCAMTFVLLQGAAASACHGQALTHRRDAVFSQALCAVVCGFVLRLYSGLEDKVFLLQLCEVGLITQFEGLLSTYSDEVGMLEDMEMGVSDLNRVSFKITEAKSDQPTDLLPSVTGLRGCFCVEVPLPSETYLLLPAELRDGRDLRVHPLLFNIGINQQQSLAERFGDSSICLYI
;
A
#
# COMPACT_ATOMS: atom_id res chain seq x y z
N MET A 1 -60.17 -14.90 -20.15
CA MET A 1 -61.63 -15.03 -20.38
C MET A 1 -62.09 -13.76 -21.08
N ARG A 2 -62.46 -13.91 -22.35
CA ARG A 2 -63.12 -12.97 -23.28
C ARG A 2 -62.33 -11.84 -23.93
N ASP A 3 -62.03 -12.15 -25.19
CA ASP A 3 -61.85 -11.32 -26.37
C ASP A 3 -63.03 -10.37 -26.68
N MET A 4 -62.72 -9.29 -27.40
CA MET A 4 -63.53 -8.58 -28.41
C MET A 4 -62.73 -7.33 -28.83
N GLU A 5 -62.60 -6.90 -30.08
CA GLU A 5 -62.82 -7.46 -31.40
C GLU A 5 -62.18 -6.47 -32.39
N ASN A 6 -61.65 -6.99 -33.50
CA ASN A 6 -61.09 -6.24 -34.63
C ASN A 6 -62.13 -5.32 -35.29
N ARG A 7 -61.69 -4.13 -35.72
CA ARG A 7 -62.24 -3.46 -36.91
C ARG A 7 -61.12 -2.91 -37.78
N GLU A 8 -60.94 -3.58 -38.91
CA GLU A 8 -60.24 -3.09 -40.09
C GLU A 8 -61.05 -1.96 -40.74
N GLY A 9 -60.34 -0.96 -41.24
CA GLY A 9 -60.86 0.10 -42.10
C GLY A 9 -59.74 0.52 -43.04
N GLU A 10 -59.92 0.21 -44.32
CA GLU A 10 -59.00 0.45 -45.42
C GLU A 10 -58.68 1.95 -45.64
N ASP A 11 -57.38 2.20 -45.77
CA ASP A 11 -56.71 2.98 -46.81
C ASP A 11 -57.49 4.09 -47.55
N THR A 12 -57.11 5.34 -47.27
CA THR A 12 -57.06 6.39 -48.31
C THR A 12 -55.79 7.22 -48.12
N THR A 13 -54.92 7.08 -49.11
CA THR A 13 -53.61 7.68 -49.26
C THR A 13 -53.69 9.22 -49.39
N SER A 14 -52.89 9.92 -48.59
CA SER A 14 -52.38 11.25 -48.97
C SER A 14 -50.91 11.35 -48.57
N ASP A 15 -50.06 11.11 -49.56
CA ASP A 15 -48.60 11.22 -49.47
C ASP A 15 -48.17 12.65 -49.17
N ILE A 16 -47.51 12.84 -48.03
CA ILE A 16 -46.56 13.95 -47.82
C ILE A 16 -45.18 13.29 -47.66
N PRO A 17 -44.18 13.58 -48.51
CA PRO A 17 -42.89 12.89 -48.43
C PRO A 17 -42.14 13.34 -47.18
N GLY A 18 -42.19 12.53 -46.13
CA GLY A 18 -41.26 12.63 -45.02
C GLY A 18 -39.86 12.28 -45.52
N HIS A 19 -38.99 13.28 -45.65
CA HIS A 19 -37.57 13.10 -45.90
C HIS A 19 -36.92 12.32 -44.74
N LYS A 20 -37.01 10.99 -44.76
CA LYS A 20 -36.07 10.11 -44.09
C LYS A 20 -34.84 10.04 -44.98
N CYS A 21 -33.81 10.81 -44.64
CA CYS A 21 -32.48 10.66 -45.22
C CYS A 21 -31.55 10.09 -44.14
N PRO A 22 -31.33 8.76 -44.08
CA PRO A 22 -30.40 8.14 -43.14
C PRO A 22 -28.96 8.63 -43.32
N LEU A 23 -28.64 9.16 -44.52
CA LEU A 23 -27.30 9.58 -44.92
C LEU A 23 -26.87 10.97 -44.40
N LEU A 24 -27.80 11.77 -43.87
CA LEU A 24 -27.49 13.09 -43.28
C LEU A 24 -27.05 12.99 -41.80
N CYS A 25 -27.36 11.88 -41.11
CA CYS A 25 -26.81 11.63 -39.77
C CYS A 25 -25.30 11.32 -39.83
N ASP A 26 -24.87 10.57 -40.84
CA ASP A 26 -23.45 10.18 -40.98
C ASP A 26 -22.56 11.34 -41.41
N SER A 27 -23.08 12.33 -42.14
CA SER A 27 -22.30 13.49 -42.59
C SER A 27 -22.09 14.56 -41.51
N LEU A 28 -22.81 14.49 -40.38
CA LEU A 28 -22.57 15.30 -39.18
C LEU A 28 -21.60 14.64 -38.19
N HIS A 29 -21.16 13.41 -38.46
CA HIS A 29 -20.16 12.69 -37.67
C HIS A 29 -18.72 12.98 -38.11
N GLY A 30 -18.52 13.66 -39.24
CA GLY A 30 -17.20 13.95 -39.81
C GLY A 30 -16.63 15.30 -39.40
N SER A 31 -16.27 15.44 -38.13
CA SER A 31 -15.38 16.47 -37.54
C SER A 31 -15.94 16.81 -36.17
N MET A 32 -15.24 16.44 -35.09
CA MET A 32 -15.24 17.05 -33.74
C MET A 32 -14.54 16.05 -32.78
N HIS A 33 -13.27 16.30 -32.49
CA HIS A 33 -12.33 15.61 -31.57
C HIS A 33 -12.38 14.07 -31.42
N ASP A 34 -11.34 13.42 -31.97
CA ASP A 34 -10.96 11.99 -31.83
C ASP A 34 -10.67 11.53 -30.38
N ARG A 35 -10.76 12.44 -29.39
CA ARG A 35 -10.39 12.18 -27.99
C ARG A 35 -11.34 11.18 -27.30
N ASP A 36 -12.65 11.25 -27.54
CA ASP A 36 -13.61 10.34 -26.90
C ASP A 36 -13.49 8.89 -27.38
N ASN A 37 -12.82 8.67 -28.51
CA ASN A 37 -12.55 7.34 -29.07
C ASN A 37 -11.10 6.88 -28.80
N SER A 38 -10.39 7.57 -27.90
CA SER A 38 -9.04 7.22 -27.51
C SER A 38 -8.95 5.79 -26.94
N PRO A 39 -7.79 5.12 -27.07
CA PRO A 39 -7.59 3.77 -26.53
C PRO A 39 -7.94 3.67 -25.04
N MET A 40 -7.61 4.70 -24.25
CA MET A 40 -7.87 4.76 -22.82
C MET A 40 -9.36 4.85 -22.49
N MET A 41 -10.10 5.75 -23.16
CA MET A 41 -11.55 5.89 -22.95
C MET A 41 -12.29 4.60 -23.31
N ARG A 42 -11.85 3.88 -24.36
CA ARG A 42 -12.38 2.56 -24.74
C ARG A 42 -11.98 1.43 -23.79
N ALA A 43 -10.83 1.56 -23.12
CA ALA A 43 -10.40 0.61 -22.10
C ALA A 43 -11.28 0.72 -20.84
N VAL A 44 -11.54 1.96 -20.40
CA VAL A 44 -12.19 2.27 -19.11
C VAL A 44 -13.70 2.41 -19.20
N PHE A 45 -14.28 2.71 -20.38
CA PHE A 45 -15.72 2.86 -20.56
C PHE A 45 -16.25 1.99 -21.70
N ARG A 46 -17.30 1.22 -21.41
CA ARG A 46 -17.90 0.23 -22.31
C ARG A 46 -19.42 0.36 -22.32
N SER A 47 -20.06 -0.40 -23.21
CA SER A 47 -21.52 -0.48 -23.32
C SER A 47 -22.19 0.89 -23.55
N THR A 48 -21.52 1.79 -24.28
CA THR A 48 -21.97 3.18 -24.43
C THR A 48 -23.29 3.27 -25.18
N VAL A 49 -24.30 3.88 -24.54
CA VAL A 49 -25.57 4.26 -25.15
C VAL A 49 -25.53 5.76 -25.44
N CYS A 50 -26.01 6.18 -26.60
CA CYS A 50 -25.97 7.57 -27.04
C CYS A 50 -27.35 8.05 -27.49
N LYS A 51 -27.74 9.25 -27.05
CA LYS A 51 -28.89 9.99 -27.57
C LYS A 51 -28.47 11.38 -27.99
N VAL A 52 -29.12 11.90 -29.03
CA VAL A 52 -28.84 13.24 -29.56
C VAL A 52 -30.14 14.01 -29.62
N TYR A 53 -30.10 15.20 -29.03
CA TYR A 53 -31.21 16.15 -28.97
C TYR A 53 -30.81 17.43 -29.66
N ARG A 54 -31.80 18.15 -30.17
CA ARG A 54 -31.60 19.45 -30.81
C ARG A 54 -32.62 20.44 -30.27
N PHE A 55 -32.12 21.54 -29.75
CA PHE A 55 -32.93 22.60 -29.15
C PHE A 55 -32.70 23.91 -29.89
N GLN A 56 -33.73 24.76 -29.93
CA GLN A 56 -33.58 26.13 -30.37
C GLN A 56 -33.36 27.00 -29.13
N THR A 57 -32.27 27.75 -29.12
CA THR A 57 -31.98 28.72 -28.06
C THR A 57 -32.92 29.93 -28.15
N GLU A 58 -33.00 30.74 -27.09
CA GLU A 58 -33.75 32.01 -27.10
C GLU A 58 -33.32 32.94 -28.26
N SER A 59 -32.03 32.89 -28.63
CA SER A 59 -31.49 33.62 -29.78
C SER A 59 -31.82 33.02 -31.15
N SER A 60 -32.73 32.05 -31.22
CA SER A 60 -33.10 31.28 -32.42
C SER A 60 -31.96 30.49 -33.07
N ARG A 61 -30.80 30.36 -32.41
CA ARG A 61 -29.70 29.51 -32.85
C ARG A 61 -29.93 28.06 -32.43
N TRP A 62 -29.53 27.13 -33.28
CA TRP A 62 -29.59 25.70 -32.97
C TRP A 62 -28.48 25.30 -32.00
N MET A 63 -28.88 24.54 -30.98
CA MET A 63 -28.02 23.85 -30.03
C MET A 63 -28.20 22.35 -30.23
N LEU A 64 -27.09 21.63 -30.29
CA LEU A 64 -27.04 20.18 -30.34
C LEU A 64 -26.57 19.68 -28.98
N VAL A 65 -27.30 18.73 -28.39
CA VAL A 65 -26.93 18.09 -27.12
C VAL A 65 -26.79 16.61 -27.39
N ARG A 66 -25.60 16.06 -27.17
CA ARG A 66 -25.33 14.62 -27.24
C ARG A 66 -25.12 14.10 -25.83
N GLU A 67 -25.97 13.18 -25.43
CA GLU A 67 -25.92 12.51 -24.13
C GLU A 67 -25.40 11.08 -24.34
N GLN A 68 -24.35 10.73 -23.61
CA GLN A 68 -23.74 9.41 -23.64
C GLN A 68 -23.73 8.83 -22.24
N MET A 69 -24.11 7.56 -22.11
CA MET A 69 -24.04 6.82 -20.87
C MET A 69 -23.19 5.58 -21.07
N SER A 70 -22.23 5.36 -20.17
CA SER A 70 -21.29 4.25 -20.28
C SER A 70 -21.09 3.56 -18.93
N GLU A 71 -20.97 2.24 -18.99
CA GLU A 71 -20.53 1.40 -17.88
C GLU A 71 -19.01 1.38 -17.82
N SER A 72 -18.44 0.97 -16.69
CA SER A 72 -16.99 0.84 -16.55
C SER A 72 -16.60 -0.55 -16.05
N PRO A 73 -15.66 -1.28 -16.69
CA PRO A 73 -15.07 -2.49 -16.12
C PRO A 73 -14.43 -2.27 -14.75
N LEU A 74 -14.11 -1.03 -14.37
CA LEU A 74 -13.58 -0.67 -13.06
C LEU A 74 -14.51 -1.00 -11.91
N SER A 75 -15.83 -1.04 -12.15
CA SER A 75 -16.81 -1.49 -11.17
C SER A 75 -16.56 -2.93 -10.70
N SER A 76 -15.87 -3.74 -11.52
CA SER A 76 -15.55 -5.14 -11.23
C SER A 76 -14.06 -5.37 -10.97
N SER A 77 -13.17 -4.63 -11.63
CA SER A 77 -11.73 -4.84 -11.50
C SER A 77 -11.15 -4.23 -10.23
N LEU A 78 -11.62 -3.05 -9.80
CA LEU A 78 -11.13 -2.41 -8.56
C LEU A 78 -11.51 -3.21 -7.32
N PRO A 79 -12.75 -3.73 -7.17
CA PRO A 79 -13.09 -4.61 -6.05
C PRO A 79 -12.19 -5.84 -5.95
N LYS A 80 -11.83 -6.46 -7.09
CA LYS A 80 -10.92 -7.63 -7.11
C LYS A 80 -9.52 -7.27 -6.60
N GLN A 81 -9.01 -6.11 -7.00
CA GLN A 81 -7.71 -5.60 -6.55
C GLN A 81 -7.73 -5.28 -5.05
N LEU A 82 -8.78 -4.62 -4.56
CA LEU A 82 -8.97 -4.33 -3.14
C LEU A 82 -9.06 -5.62 -2.30
N LEU A 83 -9.90 -6.58 -2.72
CA LEU A 83 -9.99 -7.89 -2.06
C LEU A 83 -8.62 -8.58 -1.98
N SER A 84 -7.84 -8.52 -3.06
CA SER A 84 -6.48 -9.08 -3.07
C SER A 84 -5.57 -8.36 -2.06
N CYS A 85 -5.65 -7.03 -1.96
CA CYS A 85 -4.90 -6.25 -0.96
C CYS A 85 -5.32 -6.62 0.47
N TYR A 86 -6.63 -6.72 0.74
CA TYR A 86 -7.16 -7.10 2.06
C TYR A 86 -6.69 -8.49 2.48
N ILE A 87 -6.76 -9.47 1.57
CA ILE A 87 -6.27 -10.83 1.81
C ILE A 87 -4.78 -10.81 2.14
N GLN A 88 -3.95 -10.10 1.35
CA GLN A 88 -2.52 -10.02 1.58
C GLN A 88 -2.16 -9.31 2.89
N GLU A 89 -2.90 -8.26 3.25
CA GLU A 89 -2.75 -7.56 4.52
C GLU A 89 -3.05 -8.48 5.70
N ASP A 90 -4.19 -9.17 5.68
CA ASP A 90 -4.62 -10.04 6.78
C ASP A 90 -3.75 -11.30 6.87
N MET A 91 -3.27 -11.86 5.75
CA MET A 91 -2.29 -12.96 5.73
C MET A 91 -0.97 -12.55 6.39
N ARG A 92 -0.48 -11.34 6.13
CA ARG A 92 0.73 -10.81 6.79
C ARG A 92 0.53 -10.67 8.30
N ARG A 93 -0.62 -10.16 8.75
CA ARG A 93 -0.95 -10.08 10.17
C ARG A 93 -0.96 -11.44 10.85
N VAL A 94 -1.55 -12.45 10.20
CA VAL A 94 -1.52 -13.83 10.71
C VAL A 94 -0.09 -14.34 10.84
N GLN A 95 0.75 -14.12 9.81
CA GLN A 95 2.16 -14.52 9.86
C GLN A 95 2.92 -13.82 11.00
N GLU A 96 2.77 -12.50 11.12
CA GLU A 96 3.40 -11.71 12.19
C GLU A 96 3.00 -12.21 13.59
N LEU A 97 1.73 -12.57 13.79
CA LEU A 97 1.25 -13.15 15.04
C LEU A 97 1.83 -14.55 15.29
N CYS A 98 1.91 -15.40 14.26
CA CYS A 98 2.54 -16.71 14.34
C CYS A 98 4.03 -16.61 14.68
N ASP A 99 4.72 -15.59 14.18
CA ASP A 99 6.14 -15.35 14.41
C ASP A 99 6.44 -14.77 15.81
N LEU A 100 5.41 -14.39 16.58
CA LEU A 100 5.59 -14.04 18.00
C LEU A 100 6.13 -15.23 18.78
N CYS A 101 7.10 -14.95 19.67
CA CYS A 101 7.64 -15.93 20.60
C CYS A 101 6.55 -16.57 21.47
N ASP A 102 6.85 -17.72 22.08
CA ASP A 102 5.92 -18.42 22.96
C ASP A 102 5.30 -17.52 24.03
N LEU A 103 3.98 -17.54 24.12
CA LEU A 103 3.18 -16.76 25.05
C LEU A 103 2.57 -17.65 26.13
N SER A 104 2.31 -17.10 27.31
CA SER A 104 1.58 -17.80 28.38
C SER A 104 0.15 -18.13 27.95
N PRO A 105 -0.53 -19.11 28.60
CA PRO A 105 -1.80 -19.65 28.10
C PRO A 105 -2.92 -18.63 27.85
N TYR A 106 -2.95 -17.53 28.60
CA TYR A 106 -3.92 -16.45 28.38
C TYR A 106 -3.64 -15.69 27.07
N TRP A 107 -2.41 -15.22 26.89
CA TRP A 107 -1.98 -14.49 25.69
C TRP A 107 -2.00 -15.37 24.44
N GLU A 108 -1.71 -16.66 24.60
CA GLU A 108 -1.81 -17.64 23.53
C GLU A 108 -3.25 -17.83 23.05
N ARG A 109 -4.22 -17.86 23.98
CA ARG A 109 -5.64 -17.90 23.63
C ARG A 109 -6.03 -16.65 22.85
N LEU A 110 -5.63 -15.47 23.33
CA LEU A 110 -5.90 -14.20 22.65
C LEU A 110 -5.33 -14.19 21.23
N ARG A 111 -4.08 -14.63 21.07
CA ARG A 111 -3.42 -14.80 19.77
C ARG A 111 -4.21 -15.73 18.86
N THR A 112 -4.61 -16.89 19.37
CA THR A 112 -5.38 -17.88 18.62
C THR A 112 -6.73 -17.31 18.15
N ASP A 113 -7.44 -16.60 19.03
CA ASP A 113 -8.73 -15.98 18.71
C ASP A 113 -8.60 -14.91 17.61
N VAL A 114 -7.56 -14.07 17.70
CA VAL A 114 -7.26 -13.05 16.67
C VAL A 114 -6.85 -13.68 15.34
N ILE A 115 -6.00 -14.71 15.36
CA ILE A 115 -5.62 -15.45 14.15
C ILE A 115 -6.84 -16.09 13.51
N ALA A 116 -7.73 -16.70 14.30
CA ALA A 116 -8.97 -17.29 13.82
C ALA A 116 -9.88 -16.23 13.16
N HIS A 117 -9.98 -15.04 13.76
CA HIS A 117 -10.72 -13.91 13.19
C HIS A 117 -10.18 -13.50 11.81
N TYR A 118 -8.88 -13.26 11.68
CA TYR A 118 -8.27 -12.91 10.38
C TYR A 118 -8.39 -14.04 9.37
N SER A 119 -8.19 -15.29 9.79
CA SER A 119 -8.33 -16.47 8.92
C SER A 119 -9.74 -16.57 8.33
N GLN A 120 -10.77 -16.26 9.13
CA GLN A 120 -12.15 -16.26 8.67
C GLN A 120 -12.45 -15.11 7.69
N LEU A 121 -11.90 -13.90 7.92
CA LEU A 121 -11.96 -12.79 6.95
C LEU A 121 -11.29 -13.17 5.63
N ILE A 122 -10.07 -13.69 5.67
CA ILE A 122 -9.31 -14.15 4.50
C ILE A 122 -10.13 -15.16 3.70
N SER A 123 -10.70 -16.17 4.37
CA SER A 123 -11.54 -17.19 3.72
C SER A 123 -12.76 -16.55 3.04
N THR A 124 -13.43 -15.61 3.71
CA THR A 124 -14.60 -14.91 3.16
C THR A 124 -14.22 -14.07 1.93
N TYR A 125 -13.12 -13.31 1.98
CA TYR A 125 -12.65 -12.52 0.85
C TYR A 125 -12.17 -13.40 -0.31
N GLN A 126 -11.53 -14.52 -0.04
CA GLN A 126 -11.13 -15.50 -1.06
C GLN A 126 -12.34 -16.12 -1.77
N GLU A 127 -13.40 -16.45 -1.02
CA GLU A 127 -14.68 -16.94 -1.57
C GLU A 127 -15.28 -15.88 -2.51
N THR A 128 -15.46 -14.65 -2.04
CA THR A 128 -16.00 -13.53 -2.84
C THR A 128 -15.14 -13.25 -4.07
N LEU A 129 -13.81 -13.19 -3.92
CA LEU A 129 -12.89 -12.97 -5.05
C LEU A 129 -12.97 -14.10 -6.08
N THR A 130 -13.14 -15.35 -5.64
CA THR A 130 -13.30 -16.51 -6.52
C THR A 130 -14.59 -16.39 -7.33
N GLU A 131 -15.72 -16.05 -6.71
CA GLU A 131 -16.98 -15.84 -7.42
C GLU A 131 -16.89 -14.64 -8.39
N LEU A 132 -16.30 -13.52 -7.98
CA LEU A 132 -16.08 -12.37 -8.86
C LEU A 132 -15.19 -12.71 -10.06
N ASN A 133 -14.21 -13.62 -9.90
CA ASN A 133 -13.36 -14.08 -10.98
C ASN A 133 -14.09 -14.99 -11.99
N LYS A 134 -15.17 -15.67 -11.59
CA LYS A 134 -16.03 -16.40 -12.53
C LYS A 134 -16.80 -15.46 -13.44
N LEU A 135 -17.12 -14.25 -12.96
CA LEU A 135 -17.85 -13.23 -13.72
C LEU A 135 -17.00 -12.57 -14.82
N THR A 136 -15.68 -12.76 -14.83
CA THR A 136 -14.73 -12.07 -15.73
C THR A 136 -14.92 -12.42 -17.22
N GLY A 137 -15.60 -13.52 -17.53
CA GLY A 137 -15.96 -13.91 -18.90
C GLY A 137 -17.31 -13.39 -19.39
N SER A 138 -18.14 -12.84 -18.49
CA SER A 138 -19.45 -12.26 -18.79
C SER A 138 -19.39 -10.75 -18.57
N SER A 139 -20.20 -9.99 -19.28
CA SER A 139 -20.30 -8.52 -19.30
C SER A 139 -20.75 -7.87 -17.96
N CYS A 140 -20.34 -8.38 -16.81
CA CYS A 140 -20.70 -7.87 -15.49
C CYS A 140 -19.84 -6.66 -15.10
N SER A 141 -19.86 -5.62 -15.93
CA SER A 141 -19.34 -4.28 -15.60
C SER A 141 -20.39 -3.41 -14.89
N PHE A 142 -21.54 -3.99 -14.56
CA PHE A 142 -22.67 -3.28 -13.99
C PHE A 142 -23.45 -4.16 -13.01
N LYS A 143 -23.59 -3.70 -11.77
CA LYS A 143 -24.46 -4.32 -10.75
C LYS A 143 -25.78 -3.57 -10.71
N ALA A 144 -26.83 -4.16 -11.25
CA ALA A 144 -28.15 -3.55 -11.24
C ALA A 144 -28.73 -3.47 -9.82
N SER A 145 -29.62 -2.51 -9.56
CA SER A 145 -30.29 -2.40 -8.26
C SER A 145 -31.11 -3.64 -7.87
N CYS A 146 -31.55 -4.48 -8.80
CA CYS A 146 -32.27 -5.72 -8.48
C CYS A 146 -31.35 -6.80 -7.90
N SER A 147 -30.04 -6.72 -8.11
CA SER A 147 -29.03 -7.61 -7.51
C SER A 147 -28.29 -6.96 -6.34
N LYS A 148 -28.84 -5.87 -5.77
CA LYS A 148 -28.17 -5.12 -4.68
C LYS A 148 -27.87 -5.99 -3.45
N SER A 149 -28.73 -6.95 -3.14
CA SER A 149 -28.63 -7.89 -2.02
C SER A 149 -27.91 -9.19 -2.37
N ASP A 150 -27.23 -9.29 -3.52
CA ASP A 150 -26.41 -10.45 -3.84
C ASP A 150 -25.10 -10.40 -3.04
N ARG A 151 -24.84 -11.47 -2.26
CA ARG A 151 -23.65 -11.66 -1.42
C ARG A 151 -22.36 -11.47 -2.23
N TYR A 152 -22.23 -12.13 -3.37
CA TYR A 152 -20.94 -12.12 -4.08
C TYR A 152 -20.68 -10.82 -4.83
N LEU A 153 -21.68 -9.94 -4.91
CA LEU A 153 -21.57 -8.61 -5.52
C LEU A 153 -21.47 -7.49 -4.47
N GLU A 154 -21.37 -7.78 -3.17
CA GLU A 154 -21.32 -6.79 -2.07
C GLU A 154 -20.27 -5.68 -2.30
N PHE A 155 -19.13 -5.99 -2.89
CA PHE A 155 -18.05 -5.02 -3.15
C PHE A 155 -18.22 -4.20 -4.44
N ILE A 156 -19.12 -4.62 -5.33
CA ILE A 156 -19.38 -3.93 -6.60
C ILE A 156 -20.40 -2.82 -6.36
N PRO A 157 -20.14 -1.59 -6.82
CA PRO A 157 -21.07 -0.47 -6.65
C PRO A 157 -22.36 -0.70 -7.44
N VAL A 158 -23.50 -0.47 -6.79
CA VAL A 158 -24.82 -0.60 -7.41
C VAL A 158 -25.04 0.53 -8.41
N ASN A 159 -25.53 0.22 -9.61
CA ASN A 159 -25.88 1.17 -10.66
C ASN A 159 -24.78 2.19 -11.02
N LEU A 160 -23.49 1.84 -10.86
CA LEU A 160 -22.41 2.74 -11.26
C LEU A 160 -22.38 2.91 -12.78
N HIS A 161 -22.61 4.14 -13.24
CA HIS A 161 -22.41 4.51 -14.63
C HIS A 161 -21.93 5.95 -14.74
N THR A 162 -21.39 6.26 -15.91
CA THR A 162 -20.93 7.60 -16.26
C THR A 162 -21.85 8.19 -17.31
N GLN A 163 -22.19 9.47 -17.16
CA GLN A 163 -23.02 10.23 -18.07
C GLN A 163 -22.23 11.43 -18.57
N ARG A 164 -22.12 11.57 -19.88
CA ARG A 164 -21.37 12.63 -20.54
C ARG A 164 -22.31 13.37 -21.48
N MET A 165 -22.45 14.67 -21.27
CA MET A 165 -23.28 15.53 -22.09
C MET A 165 -22.40 16.52 -22.84
N GLN A 166 -22.33 16.36 -24.16
CA GLN A 166 -21.69 17.29 -25.07
C GLN A 166 -22.72 18.29 -25.58
N VAL A 167 -22.51 19.56 -25.29
CA VAL A 167 -23.37 20.66 -25.77
C VAL A 167 -22.61 21.47 -26.81
N THR A 168 -23.07 21.40 -28.05
CA THR A 168 -22.51 22.15 -29.17
C THR A 168 -23.49 23.24 -29.59
N CYS A 169 -23.08 24.49 -29.44
CA CYS A 169 -23.82 25.63 -29.99
C CYS A 169 -22.91 26.43 -30.91
N SER A 170 -23.28 26.46 -32.19
CA SER A 170 -22.55 27.16 -33.25
C SER A 170 -21.11 26.69 -33.47
N ARG A 171 -20.11 27.25 -32.78
CA ARG A 171 -18.69 26.87 -32.90
C ARG A 171 -18.05 26.54 -31.54
N ARG A 172 -18.84 26.53 -30.46
CA ARG A 172 -18.37 26.17 -29.12
C ARG A 172 -18.99 24.84 -28.73
N THR A 173 -18.14 23.98 -28.18
CA THR A 173 -18.51 22.67 -27.65
C THR A 173 -18.06 22.62 -26.21
N VAL A 174 -18.96 22.22 -25.31
CA VAL A 174 -18.70 22.09 -23.88
C VAL A 174 -19.14 20.70 -23.44
N TRP A 175 -18.40 20.12 -22.48
CA TRP A 175 -18.69 18.83 -21.90
C TRP A 175 -19.15 18.98 -20.45
N TYR A 176 -20.16 18.20 -20.07
CA TYR A 176 -20.60 18.04 -18.70
C TYR A 176 -20.55 16.55 -18.39
N ASP A 177 -19.67 16.18 -17.48
CA ASP A 177 -19.45 14.79 -17.07
C ASP A 177 -20.02 14.58 -15.67
N VAL A 178 -20.82 13.53 -15.49
CA VAL A 178 -21.47 13.15 -14.23
C VAL A 178 -21.23 11.67 -13.99
N VAL A 179 -20.87 11.31 -12.76
CA VAL A 179 -20.85 9.91 -12.31
C VAL A 179 -22.04 9.71 -11.38
N THR A 180 -22.82 8.68 -11.65
CA THR A 180 -23.96 8.31 -10.81
C THR A 180 -23.77 6.90 -10.31
N VAL A 181 -24.10 6.70 -9.03
CA VAL A 181 -23.93 5.44 -8.34
C VAL A 181 -25.01 5.33 -7.27
N GLY A 182 -25.45 4.11 -6.97
CA GLY A 182 -26.24 3.84 -5.78
C GLY A 182 -25.41 4.17 -4.53
N ALA A 183 -26.08 4.56 -3.44
CA ALA A 183 -25.38 4.89 -2.21
C ALA A 183 -24.46 3.71 -1.79
N PRO A 184 -23.16 3.96 -1.54
CA PRO A 184 -22.27 2.96 -0.98
C PRO A 184 -22.86 2.37 0.30
N ALA A 185 -23.31 1.12 0.23
CA ALA A 185 -24.03 0.47 1.32
C ALA A 185 -24.01 -1.06 1.19
N ASP A 186 -24.06 -1.75 2.32
CA ASP A 186 -24.15 -3.22 2.35
C ASP A 186 -25.61 -3.69 2.48
N HIS A 187 -26.24 -3.86 1.32
CA HIS A 187 -27.61 -4.34 1.22
C HIS A 187 -27.77 -5.84 1.54
N TYR A 188 -26.70 -6.64 1.52
CA TYR A 188 -26.77 -8.06 1.85
C TYR A 188 -26.93 -8.24 3.37
N GLN A 189 -26.18 -7.48 4.16
CA GLN A 189 -26.31 -7.46 5.62
C GLN A 189 -27.56 -6.72 6.11
N GLY A 190 -28.05 -5.75 5.32
CA GLY A 190 -29.24 -4.96 5.65
C GLY A 190 -29.02 -3.98 6.81
N PHE A 191 -30.10 -3.34 7.27
CA PHE A 191 -30.02 -2.14 8.15
C PHE A 191 -30.83 -2.27 9.46
N LYS A 192 -31.21 -3.49 9.86
CA LYS A 192 -31.96 -3.73 11.10
C LYS A 192 -31.26 -3.21 12.36
N HIS A 193 -29.93 -3.09 12.32
CA HIS A 193 -29.10 -2.60 13.42
C HIS A 193 -28.46 -1.23 13.13
N GLY A 194 -28.98 -0.49 12.13
CA GLY A 194 -28.30 0.67 11.55
C GLY A 194 -27.24 0.27 10.54
N GLY A 195 -26.52 1.27 10.03
CA GLY A 195 -25.30 1.13 9.26
C GLY A 195 -24.05 1.29 10.12
N LEU A 196 -22.90 1.46 9.47
CA LEU A 196 -21.57 1.44 10.08
C LEU A 196 -21.42 2.39 11.27
N GLN A 197 -21.87 3.64 11.17
CA GLN A 197 -21.71 4.63 12.25
C GLN A 197 -22.34 4.15 13.57
N ARG A 198 -23.57 3.62 13.53
CA ARG A 198 -24.27 3.13 14.72
C ARG A 198 -23.70 1.81 15.21
N MET A 199 -23.29 0.93 14.30
CA MET A 199 -22.69 -0.34 14.66
C MET A 199 -21.33 -0.15 15.36
N LEU A 200 -20.53 0.84 14.96
CA LEU A 200 -19.25 1.20 15.59
C LEU A 200 -19.42 1.90 16.95
N ASN A 201 -20.45 2.73 17.09
CA ASN A 201 -20.70 3.49 18.32
C ASN A 201 -21.52 2.72 19.37
N LYS A 202 -21.89 1.46 19.10
CA LYS A 202 -22.70 0.68 20.03
C LYS A 202 -21.86 0.33 21.27
N PRO A 203 -22.22 0.81 22.47
CA PRO A 203 -21.47 0.47 23.67
C PRO A 203 -21.63 -1.04 23.92
N ASP A 204 -20.52 -1.75 24.06
CA ASP A 204 -20.51 -3.16 24.42
C ASP A 204 -21.26 -3.36 25.76
N SER A 205 -22.52 -3.79 25.70
CA SER A 205 -23.26 -4.17 26.90
C SER A 205 -22.69 -5.43 27.56
N ASP A 206 -21.89 -6.20 26.84
CA ASP A 206 -21.49 -7.56 27.22
C ASP A 206 -19.99 -7.67 27.64
N ASN A 207 -19.14 -6.69 27.30
CA ASN A 207 -17.67 -6.79 27.48
C ASN A 207 -17.10 -6.26 28.81
N LYS A 208 -17.94 -5.82 29.76
CA LYS A 208 -17.43 -5.50 31.11
C LYS A 208 -16.86 -6.71 31.86
N SER A 209 -17.04 -7.94 31.35
CA SER A 209 -16.64 -9.16 32.04
C SER A 209 -15.23 -9.68 31.69
N VAL A 210 -14.64 -9.30 30.55
CA VAL A 210 -13.38 -9.91 30.07
C VAL A 210 -12.14 -9.07 30.38
N SER A 211 -12.27 -7.73 30.47
CA SER A 211 -11.12 -6.83 30.63
C SER A 211 -10.63 -6.68 32.08
N SER A 212 -11.50 -6.81 33.09
CA SER A 212 -11.17 -6.34 34.45
C SER A 212 -10.50 -7.37 35.38
N ALA A 213 -10.44 -8.65 35.04
CA ALA A 213 -10.05 -9.68 36.01
C ALA A 213 -8.63 -10.25 35.85
N HIS A 214 -8.00 -10.13 34.67
CA HIS A 214 -6.77 -10.90 34.39
C HIS A 214 -5.68 -10.21 33.55
N CYS A 215 -5.78 -8.93 33.18
CA CYS A 215 -4.69 -8.26 32.47
C CYS A 215 -4.33 -6.90 33.05
N CYS A 216 -3.08 -6.75 33.48
CA CYS A 216 -2.47 -5.50 33.94
C CYS A 216 -1.79 -4.73 32.78
N ILE A 217 -1.94 -5.20 31.53
CA ILE A 217 -1.28 -4.64 30.36
C ILE A 217 -2.38 -4.29 29.35
N SER A 218 -2.56 -3.01 29.07
CA SER A 218 -3.51 -2.50 28.07
C SER A 218 -2.88 -1.33 27.32
N TYR A 219 -2.98 -1.33 25.99
CA TYR A 219 -2.53 -0.21 25.15
C TYR A 219 -3.70 0.61 24.62
N SER A 220 -3.47 1.91 24.50
CA SER A 220 -4.38 2.90 23.92
C SER A 220 -4.43 2.83 22.37
N PRO A 221 -5.47 3.41 21.74
CA PRO A 221 -5.51 3.57 20.28
C PRO A 221 -4.33 4.36 19.71
N GLU A 222 -3.84 5.37 20.45
CA GLU A 222 -2.68 6.17 20.09
C GLU A 222 -1.40 5.33 20.07
N GLU A 223 -1.19 4.50 21.08
CA GLU A 223 -0.07 3.55 21.13
C GLU A 223 -0.17 2.52 20.00
N SER A 224 -1.36 2.07 19.65
CA SER A 224 -1.57 1.19 18.49
C SER A 224 -1.22 1.87 17.16
N SER A 225 -1.46 3.18 17.04
CA SER A 225 -1.03 3.96 15.85
C SER A 225 0.49 4.09 15.80
N ARG A 226 1.09 4.50 16.92
CA ARG A 226 2.54 4.63 17.08
C ARG A 226 3.27 3.31 16.80
N ALA A 227 2.70 2.18 17.24
CA ALA A 227 3.25 0.85 16.94
C ALA A 227 3.30 0.55 15.43
N ARG A 228 2.27 0.95 14.67
CA ARG A 228 2.27 0.82 13.20
C ARG A 228 3.31 1.73 12.55
N GLU A 229 3.49 2.94 13.06
CA GLU A 229 4.51 3.89 12.57
C GLU A 229 5.93 3.36 12.79
N VAL A 230 6.22 2.79 13.97
CA VAL A 230 7.50 2.15 14.27
C VAL A 230 7.74 0.97 13.31
N LEU A 231 6.77 0.06 13.14
CA LEU A 231 6.88 -1.07 12.19
C LEU A 231 7.11 -0.60 10.75
N SER A 232 6.40 0.44 10.32
CA SER A 232 6.58 1.04 8.99
C SER A 232 7.97 1.63 8.82
N SER A 233 8.47 2.35 9.83
CA SER A 233 9.79 2.97 9.80
C SER A 233 10.90 1.92 9.74
N VAL A 234 10.81 0.89 10.59
CA VAL A 234 11.79 -0.21 10.66
C VAL A 234 11.81 -1.01 9.35
N SER A 235 10.64 -1.36 8.80
CA SER A 235 10.55 -2.11 7.54
C SER A 235 11.06 -1.33 6.32
N GLN A 236 10.97 0.01 6.34
CA GLN A 236 11.55 0.86 5.30
C GLN A 236 13.07 1.04 5.46
N LEU A 237 13.55 1.26 6.68
CA LEU A 237 14.95 1.62 6.94
C LEU A 237 15.89 0.42 6.88
N GLN A 238 15.46 -0.77 7.32
CA GLN A 238 16.27 -1.99 7.29
C GLN A 238 16.85 -2.32 5.90
N PRO A 239 16.05 -2.41 4.81
CA PRO A 239 16.58 -2.70 3.47
C PRO A 239 17.45 -1.55 2.94
N LEU A 240 17.16 -0.29 3.29
CA LEU A 240 17.97 0.86 2.86
C LEU A 240 19.37 0.83 3.50
N ILE A 241 19.46 0.56 4.80
CA ILE A 241 20.74 0.40 5.50
C ILE A 241 21.50 -0.80 4.91
N SER A 242 20.80 -1.91 4.66
CA SER A 242 21.40 -3.10 4.04
C SER A 242 21.95 -2.79 2.64
N GLY A 243 21.21 -2.06 1.79
CA GLY A 243 21.67 -1.63 0.48
C GLY A 243 22.89 -0.71 0.54
N LEU A 244 22.86 0.30 1.41
CA LEU A 244 23.97 1.24 1.58
C LEU A 244 25.25 0.56 2.08
N THR A 245 25.14 -0.45 2.95
CA THR A 245 26.30 -1.22 3.39
C THR A 245 26.91 -2.08 2.27
N GLU A 246 26.10 -2.62 1.35
CA GLU A 246 26.62 -3.30 0.15
C GLU A 246 27.29 -2.31 -0.82
N GLU A 247 26.69 -1.15 -1.04
CA GLU A 247 27.29 -0.08 -1.85
C GLU A 247 28.61 0.40 -1.26
N LEU A 248 28.72 0.47 0.08
CA LEU A 248 29.96 0.82 0.78
C LEU A 248 31.06 -0.22 0.51
N LEU A 249 30.73 -1.52 0.58
CA LEU A 249 31.68 -2.59 0.26
C LEU A 249 32.10 -2.58 -1.21
N GLN A 250 31.19 -2.25 -2.12
CA GLN A 250 31.49 -2.11 -3.54
C GLN A 250 32.38 -0.89 -3.82
N ALA A 251 32.12 0.26 -3.18
CA ALA A 251 32.98 1.44 -3.29
C ALA A 251 34.38 1.19 -2.70
N ALA A 252 34.50 0.34 -1.67
CA ALA A 252 35.77 -0.08 -1.11
C ALA A 252 36.59 -0.96 -2.07
N LEU A 253 35.95 -1.75 -2.95
CA LEU A 253 36.63 -2.47 -4.03
C LEU A 253 37.25 -1.52 -5.06
N GLU A 254 36.52 -0.46 -5.41
CA GLU A 254 36.94 0.55 -6.39
C GLU A 254 37.97 1.55 -5.82
N VAL A 255 38.25 1.51 -4.52
CA VAL A 255 39.11 2.46 -3.78
C VAL A 255 38.72 3.92 -4.04
N ASN A 256 37.41 4.17 -4.20
CA ASN A 256 36.89 5.50 -4.48
C ASN A 256 36.57 6.25 -3.17
N SER A 257 37.52 7.05 -2.70
CA SER A 257 37.44 7.75 -1.41
C SER A 257 36.26 8.70 -1.28
N GLN A 258 35.92 9.46 -2.34
CA GLN A 258 34.81 10.42 -2.30
C GLN A 258 33.45 9.72 -2.25
N LYS A 259 33.25 8.73 -3.14
CA LYS A 259 32.03 7.91 -3.17
C LYS A 259 31.81 7.18 -1.84
N LEU A 260 32.89 6.69 -1.22
CA LEU A 260 32.83 6.03 0.08
C LEU A 260 32.34 6.99 1.19
N GLN A 261 32.81 8.24 1.22
CA GLN A 261 32.35 9.26 2.17
C GLN A 261 30.88 9.65 1.96
N ASP A 262 30.45 9.81 0.71
CA ASP A 262 29.05 10.14 0.39
C ASP A 262 28.09 9.01 0.82
N ILE A 263 28.48 7.75 0.59
CA ILE A 263 27.74 6.56 1.05
C ILE A 263 27.75 6.49 2.58
N LEU A 264 28.89 6.72 3.22
CA LEU A 264 29.02 6.66 4.68
C LEU A 264 28.16 7.72 5.37
N HIS A 265 28.10 8.95 4.83
CA HIS A 265 27.21 10.00 5.33
C HIS A 265 25.74 9.60 5.20
N SER A 266 25.36 9.03 4.06
CA SER A 266 24.01 8.52 3.83
C SER A 266 23.66 7.38 4.78
N LEU A 267 24.59 6.44 4.97
CA LEU A 267 24.46 5.32 5.91
C LEU A 267 24.28 5.82 7.35
N ALA A 268 25.13 6.75 7.79
CA ALA A 268 25.04 7.31 9.13
C ALA A 268 23.69 7.99 9.38
N HIS A 269 23.21 8.79 8.42
CA HIS A 269 21.91 9.44 8.52
C HIS A 269 20.75 8.43 8.60
N ARG A 270 20.75 7.39 7.74
CA ARG A 270 19.70 6.35 7.76
C ARG A 270 19.74 5.51 9.04
N THR A 271 20.92 5.19 9.54
CA THR A 271 21.09 4.46 10.80
C THR A 271 20.65 5.30 12.00
N GLU A 272 20.88 6.61 12.02
CA GLU A 272 20.37 7.50 13.08
C GLU A 272 18.84 7.54 13.11
N GLN A 273 18.21 7.67 11.93
CA GLN A 273 16.75 7.58 11.79
C GLN A 273 16.21 6.24 12.31
N PHE A 274 16.91 5.14 11.99
CA PHE A 274 16.54 3.81 12.46
C PHE A 274 16.65 3.69 13.98
N VAL A 275 17.76 4.12 14.57
CA VAL A 275 17.97 4.12 16.02
C VAL A 275 16.89 4.95 16.72
N HIS A 276 16.52 6.12 16.17
CA HIS A 276 15.45 6.94 16.72
C HIS A 276 14.10 6.20 16.75
N ALA A 277 13.76 5.46 15.69
CA ALA A 277 12.51 4.70 15.62
C ALA A 277 12.47 3.52 16.62
N VAL A 278 13.58 2.79 16.80
CA VAL A 278 13.61 1.63 17.72
C VAL A 278 13.82 2.03 19.19
N LYS A 279 14.37 3.22 19.45
CA LYS A 279 14.52 3.79 20.80
C LYS A 279 13.20 4.30 21.39
N ASP A 280 12.11 4.22 20.63
CA ASP A 280 10.79 4.60 21.08
C ASP A 280 10.42 3.92 22.41
N GLU A 281 9.98 4.72 23.39
CA GLU A 281 9.65 4.24 24.74
C GLU A 281 8.57 3.14 24.73
N LEU A 282 7.66 3.17 23.75
CA LEU A 282 6.65 2.13 23.56
C LEU A 282 7.30 0.78 23.26
N VAL A 283 8.41 0.75 22.51
CA VAL A 283 9.14 -0.49 22.20
C VAL A 283 9.71 -1.10 23.46
N LYS A 284 10.37 -0.30 24.31
CA LYS A 284 10.90 -0.75 25.59
C LYS A 284 9.79 -1.28 26.51
N ASN A 285 8.72 -0.52 26.67
CA ASN A 285 7.59 -0.91 27.53
C ASN A 285 6.88 -2.19 27.02
N ALA A 286 6.72 -2.32 25.71
CA ALA A 286 6.10 -3.47 25.11
C ALA A 286 6.98 -4.73 25.19
N LEU A 287 8.31 -4.61 25.11
CA LEU A 287 9.22 -5.72 25.38
C LEU A 287 9.10 -6.20 26.82
N LEU A 288 9.12 -5.28 27.79
CA LEU A 288 8.93 -5.62 29.21
C LEU A 288 7.61 -6.38 29.44
N ALA A 289 6.53 -5.87 28.84
CA ALA A 289 5.22 -6.50 28.89
C ALA A 289 5.20 -7.88 28.21
N LEU A 290 5.86 -8.03 27.06
CA LEU A 290 5.99 -9.29 26.34
C LEU A 290 6.79 -10.32 27.15
N HIS A 291 7.87 -9.90 27.83
CA HIS A 291 8.64 -10.76 28.73
C HIS A 291 7.80 -11.25 29.91
N ALA A 292 6.98 -10.38 30.51
CA ALA A 292 6.02 -10.77 31.54
C ALA A 292 4.92 -11.71 31.02
N ALA A 293 4.63 -11.66 29.72
CA ALA A 293 3.64 -12.49 29.05
C ALA A 293 4.14 -13.91 28.67
N ARG A 294 5.44 -14.22 28.78
CA ARG A 294 6.02 -15.53 28.41
C ARG A 294 5.68 -16.66 29.41
N PRO A 295 5.66 -17.94 28.99
CA PRO A 295 5.41 -19.07 29.88
C PRO A 295 6.46 -19.17 31.01
N ALA A 296 6.01 -19.40 32.24
CA ALA A 296 6.89 -19.55 33.40
C ALA A 296 7.70 -20.88 33.44
N TYR A 297 7.57 -21.75 32.43
CA TYR A 297 8.00 -23.15 32.50
C TYR A 297 9.47 -23.44 32.13
N HIS A 298 10.29 -22.44 31.79
CA HIS A 298 11.69 -22.64 31.38
C HIS A 298 12.74 -22.29 32.44
N LEU A 299 12.47 -22.54 33.72
CA LEU A 299 13.44 -22.39 34.80
C LEU A 299 13.61 -23.69 35.61
N SER A 300 14.00 -24.78 34.95
CA SER A 300 14.79 -25.86 35.58
C SER A 300 15.24 -26.87 34.52
N ASN A 301 16.42 -26.64 33.94
CA ASN A 301 17.27 -27.76 33.52
C ASN A 301 18.74 -27.35 33.58
N GLY A 302 19.20 -27.06 34.79
CA GLY A 302 20.61 -27.09 35.17
C GLY A 302 20.88 -28.39 35.92
N HIS A 303 21.79 -29.19 35.38
CA HIS A 303 22.26 -30.48 35.89
C HIS A 303 22.28 -30.61 37.43
N ALA A 304 21.43 -31.49 37.98
CA ALA A 304 21.59 -32.01 39.32
C ALA A 304 21.83 -33.53 39.25
N HIS A 305 23.06 -33.91 39.62
CA HIS A 305 23.53 -35.28 39.76
C HIS A 305 22.63 -36.02 40.76
N VAL A 306 21.94 -37.08 40.31
CA VAL A 306 21.14 -37.95 41.18
C VAL A 306 22.08 -38.92 41.89
N THR A 307 22.26 -38.74 43.19
CA THR A 307 22.74 -39.81 44.09
C THR A 307 21.57 -40.34 44.91
N HIS A 308 21.35 -41.65 44.78
CA HIS A 308 20.34 -42.45 45.45
C HIS A 308 20.41 -42.40 46.99
N GLY A 309 19.23 -42.41 47.63
CA GLY A 309 19.06 -42.71 49.05
C GLY A 309 17.61 -43.11 49.36
N ASN A 310 17.41 -44.37 49.75
CA ASN A 310 16.14 -45.03 50.08
C ASN A 310 15.44 -44.46 51.33
N GLY A 311 14.09 -44.54 51.37
CA GLY A 311 13.36 -44.78 52.62
C GLY A 311 11.97 -44.16 52.79
N THR A 312 10.92 -44.99 52.61
CA THR A 312 9.62 -45.03 53.35
C THR A 312 8.71 -43.79 53.41
N GLY A 313 7.51 -43.88 52.81
CA GLY A 313 6.34 -43.03 53.16
C GLY A 313 5.49 -43.65 54.31
N PRO A 314 4.23 -43.23 54.53
CA PRO A 314 3.62 -41.89 54.39
C PRO A 314 2.88 -41.47 55.69
N ARG A 315 2.69 -40.18 55.97
CA ARG A 315 1.65 -39.70 56.93
C ARG A 315 1.08 -38.33 56.55
N LEU A 316 -0.22 -38.30 56.32
CA LEU A 316 -1.05 -37.09 56.38
C LEU A 316 -1.18 -36.64 57.83
N SER A 317 -0.99 -35.35 58.11
CA SER A 317 -1.58 -34.63 59.25
C SER A 317 -1.59 -33.12 58.99
N SER A 318 -2.78 -32.62 58.66
CA SER A 318 -3.44 -31.42 59.20
C SER A 318 -2.62 -30.31 59.88
N ALA A 319 -2.85 -29.11 59.34
CA ALA A 319 -3.05 -27.80 60.00
C ALA A 319 -1.86 -26.87 60.29
N ASN A 320 -2.06 -25.65 59.76
CA ASN A 320 -1.54 -24.34 60.15
C ASN A 320 -0.04 -24.07 59.99
N GLN A 321 0.28 -23.31 58.95
CA GLN A 321 1.08 -22.09 59.12
C GLN A 321 1.01 -21.18 57.89
N ASP A 322 0.75 -19.91 58.22
CA ASP A 322 1.05 -18.65 57.56
C ASP A 322 1.78 -18.67 56.22
N GLY A 323 1.27 -17.79 55.33
CA GLY A 323 1.82 -17.50 54.03
C GLY A 323 3.29 -17.11 54.08
N LEU A 324 4.14 -18.05 53.67
CA LEU A 324 5.47 -17.81 53.15
C LEU A 324 5.50 -18.46 51.77
N TRP A 325 5.07 -17.69 50.77
CA TRP A 325 5.40 -18.01 49.38
C TRP A 325 6.93 -18.00 49.28
N PRO A 326 7.61 -19.13 49.01
CA PRO A 326 9.04 -19.10 48.84
C PRO A 326 9.34 -18.19 47.65
N SER A 327 10.13 -17.15 47.90
CA SER A 327 10.61 -16.19 46.93
C SER A 327 11.45 -16.93 45.88
N MET A 328 10.77 -17.53 44.91
CA MET A 328 11.35 -18.17 43.75
C MET A 328 11.82 -17.02 42.86
N ARG A 329 13.13 -16.74 42.89
CA ARG A 329 13.75 -15.67 42.10
C ARG A 329 13.31 -15.83 40.65
N ARG A 330 12.37 -15.00 40.21
CA ARG A 330 12.25 -14.62 38.80
C ARG A 330 13.63 -14.13 38.41
N GLN A 331 14.20 -14.67 37.35
CA GLN A 331 15.35 -14.03 36.72
C GLN A 331 14.86 -12.64 36.32
N GLU A 332 15.30 -11.62 37.06
CA GLU A 332 14.94 -10.23 36.79
C GLU A 332 15.36 -9.95 35.35
N TYR A 333 14.39 -9.59 34.51
CA TYR A 333 14.67 -9.14 33.17
C TYR A 333 15.60 -7.92 33.29
N ASP A 334 16.71 -7.94 32.54
CA ASP A 334 17.63 -6.81 32.51
C ASP A 334 16.93 -5.68 31.75
N GLU A 335 16.39 -4.69 32.47
CA GLU A 335 15.68 -3.55 31.88
C GLU A 335 16.56 -2.73 30.92
N GLU A 336 17.89 -2.91 30.99
CA GLU A 336 18.87 -2.29 30.11
C GLU A 336 19.24 -3.18 28.90
N GLU A 337 18.72 -4.42 28.81
CA GLU A 337 19.01 -5.34 27.70
C GLU A 337 18.64 -4.72 26.35
N TRP A 338 17.44 -4.13 26.25
CA TRP A 338 17.01 -3.42 25.04
C TRP A 338 17.89 -2.20 24.74
N ASP A 339 18.29 -1.47 25.79
CA ASP A 339 19.16 -0.30 25.63
C ASP A 339 20.52 -0.66 25.04
N ARG A 340 21.02 -1.84 25.36
CA ARG A 340 22.24 -2.40 24.76
C ARG A 340 22.02 -2.81 23.29
N VAL A 341 20.88 -3.44 22.96
CA VAL A 341 20.58 -3.90 21.59
C VAL A 341 20.56 -2.72 20.61
N TRP A 342 19.79 -1.66 20.87
CA TRP A 342 19.76 -0.52 19.94
C TRP A 342 21.06 0.31 20.00
N ALA A 343 21.75 0.37 21.14
CA ALA A 343 23.05 1.06 21.23
C ALA A 343 24.14 0.35 20.40
N ASN A 344 24.12 -0.98 20.30
CA ASN A 344 25.06 -1.75 19.49
C ASN A 344 24.98 -1.38 18.00
N VAL A 345 23.81 -0.98 17.50
CA VAL A 345 23.64 -0.47 16.12
C VAL A 345 24.45 0.81 15.91
N ALA A 346 24.36 1.77 16.84
CA ALA A 346 25.14 3.00 16.78
C ALA A 346 26.65 2.75 16.96
N MET A 347 27.03 1.84 17.86
CA MET A 347 28.44 1.48 18.07
C MET A 347 29.05 0.80 16.85
N SER A 348 28.33 -0.13 16.21
CA SER A 348 28.81 -0.81 15.00
C SER A 348 28.98 0.14 13.82
N LEU A 349 28.06 1.11 13.63
CA LEU A 349 28.24 2.20 12.67
C LEU A 349 29.51 3.03 12.98
N ASN A 350 29.72 3.43 14.24
CA ASN A 350 30.90 4.20 14.63
C ASN A 350 32.21 3.44 14.36
N CYS A 351 32.22 2.10 14.52
CA CYS A 351 33.36 1.28 14.14
C CYS A 351 33.65 1.31 12.63
N ILE A 352 32.60 1.31 11.78
CA ILE A 352 32.75 1.45 10.33
C ILE A 352 33.32 2.83 9.99
N ILE A 353 32.75 3.90 10.55
CA ILE A 353 33.23 5.28 10.32
C ILE A 353 34.71 5.38 10.69
N ALA A 354 35.09 4.94 11.89
CA ALA A 354 36.48 4.96 12.34
C ALA A 354 37.40 4.09 11.46
N MET A 355 36.91 2.97 10.93
CA MET A 355 37.71 2.15 10.01
C MET A 355 37.94 2.87 8.68
N VAL A 356 36.90 3.48 8.09
CA VAL A 356 37.00 4.24 6.85
C VAL A 356 37.99 5.40 7.00
N ASP A 357 37.88 6.18 8.08
CA ASP A 357 38.79 7.31 8.34
C ASP A 357 40.25 6.84 8.44
N ARG A 358 40.52 5.73 9.14
CA ARG A 358 41.88 5.15 9.22
C ARG A 358 42.40 4.64 7.89
N LEU A 359 41.55 4.07 7.06
CA LEU A 359 41.94 3.59 5.72
C LEU A 359 42.29 4.77 4.81
N GLN A 360 41.52 5.86 4.88
CA GLN A 360 41.79 7.10 4.17
C GLN A 360 43.10 7.77 4.63
N GLU A 361 43.32 7.87 5.94
CA GLU A 361 44.59 8.39 6.47
C GLU A 361 45.81 7.59 5.98
N ARG A 362 45.69 6.26 5.89
CA ARG A 362 46.76 5.39 5.37
C ARG A 362 47.02 5.63 3.88
N GLU A 363 45.98 5.86 3.09
CA GLU A 363 46.11 6.12 1.66
C GLU A 363 46.70 7.50 1.39
N ASN A 364 46.26 8.52 2.13
CA ASN A 364 46.83 9.87 2.07
C ASN A 364 48.32 9.85 2.42
N ARG A 365 48.73 9.11 3.45
CA ARG A 365 50.15 8.94 3.81
C ARG A 365 50.96 8.22 2.71
N LYS A 366 50.39 7.21 2.04
CA LYS A 366 51.07 6.54 0.91
C LYS A 366 51.27 7.48 -0.27
N GLN A 367 50.29 8.32 -0.57
CA GLN A 367 50.39 9.31 -1.64
C GLN A 367 51.45 10.38 -1.32
N GLU A 368 51.51 10.87 -0.07
CA GLU A 368 52.54 11.81 0.38
C GLU A 368 53.96 11.21 0.28
N VAL A 369 54.18 9.98 0.75
CA VAL A 369 55.50 9.32 0.68
C VAL A 369 55.93 9.05 -0.78
N THR A 370 54.99 8.68 -1.65
CA THR A 370 55.29 8.44 -3.08
C THR A 370 55.67 9.74 -3.80
N SER A 371 55.03 10.86 -3.43
CA SER A 371 55.36 12.18 -3.96
C SER A 371 56.70 12.75 -3.45
N GLN A 372 57.13 12.39 -2.23
CA GLN A 372 58.45 12.77 -1.70
C GLN A 372 59.60 11.96 -2.32
N THR A 373 59.39 10.69 -2.64
CA THR A 373 60.44 9.82 -3.22
C THR A 373 60.76 10.17 -4.69
N GLN A 374 59.83 10.81 -5.42
CA GLN A 374 60.07 11.29 -6.78
C GLN A 374 60.93 12.57 -6.85
N ASN A 375 61.05 13.33 -5.75
CA ASN A 375 61.84 14.56 -5.72
C ASN A 375 63.32 14.35 -5.37
N ASP A 376 63.72 13.16 -4.90
CA ASP A 376 65.10 12.87 -4.46
C ASP A 376 65.98 12.17 -5.52
N VAL A 377 65.47 11.94 -6.74
CA VAL A 377 66.22 11.26 -7.82
C VAL A 377 66.77 12.23 -8.89
N THR A 378 66.64 13.54 -8.73
CA THR A 378 67.17 14.53 -9.70
C THR A 378 68.22 15.48 -9.13
N THR A 379 69.34 14.93 -8.64
CA THR A 379 70.68 15.59 -8.61
C THR A 379 71.68 14.55 -8.09
N THR A 380 72.55 13.89 -8.85
CA THR A 380 73.66 14.45 -9.62
C THR A 380 74.35 13.31 -10.39
N SER A 381 74.66 13.55 -11.66
CA SER A 381 75.50 12.71 -12.54
C SER A 381 76.98 13.03 -12.35
N HIS A 382 77.90 12.05 -12.47
CA HIS A 382 79.12 12.14 -13.28
C HIS A 382 79.91 10.80 -13.38
N ASN A 383 79.92 10.24 -14.59
CA ASN A 383 81.05 9.75 -15.41
C ASN A 383 82.00 8.58 -15.01
N THR A 384 82.01 7.60 -15.94
CA THR A 384 83.14 6.90 -16.64
C THR A 384 83.89 5.69 -16.03
N ASP A 385 83.59 4.52 -16.64
CA ASP A 385 84.51 3.54 -17.31
C ASP A 385 85.32 2.49 -16.47
N PRO A 386 85.89 1.39 -17.07
CA PRO A 386 85.26 0.05 -17.09
C PRO A 386 86.21 -1.11 -16.68
N SER A 387 85.74 -2.37 -16.58
CA SER A 387 86.41 -3.59 -17.13
C SER A 387 85.85 -4.95 -16.69
N ARG A 388 85.93 -5.91 -17.65
CA ARG A 388 85.95 -7.39 -17.56
C ARG A 388 84.64 -8.20 -17.63
N SER A 389 84.35 -8.66 -18.84
CA SER A 389 83.84 -10.01 -19.22
C SER A 389 85.04 -11.00 -19.33
N PRO A 390 84.95 -12.31 -19.71
CA PRO A 390 83.90 -13.09 -20.42
C PRO A 390 83.60 -14.48 -19.79
N TRP A 391 82.56 -15.24 -20.21
CA TRP A 391 82.46 -16.25 -21.28
C TRP A 391 80.94 -16.53 -21.46
N GLN A 392 80.33 -16.97 -22.57
CA GLN A 392 80.73 -17.53 -23.85
C GLN A 392 79.47 -17.46 -24.74
N ALA A 393 79.58 -17.03 -25.98
CA ALA A 393 78.52 -17.05 -26.98
C ALA A 393 79.03 -17.73 -28.24
N SER A 394 78.17 -18.53 -28.88
CA SER A 394 78.06 -18.77 -30.34
C SER A 394 77.44 -20.14 -30.62
N LEU A 395 76.60 -20.37 -31.63
CA LEU A 395 76.02 -19.51 -32.67
C LEU A 395 74.86 -20.27 -33.35
N ALA A 396 73.85 -19.49 -33.72
CA ALA A 396 72.80 -19.62 -34.75
C ALA A 396 72.67 -20.89 -35.65
N HIS A 397 71.41 -21.29 -35.89
CA HIS A 397 70.90 -21.54 -37.25
C HIS A 397 69.38 -21.23 -37.35
N LEU A 398 68.99 -20.76 -38.55
CA LEU A 398 67.69 -20.22 -38.98
C LEU A 398 66.53 -21.24 -38.98
N PRO A 399 65.24 -20.82 -38.92
CA PRO A 399 64.10 -21.71 -39.14
C PRO A 399 63.44 -21.59 -40.53
N ASP A 400 62.95 -22.72 -41.03
CA ASP A 400 62.12 -22.93 -42.22
C ASP A 400 60.61 -22.69 -41.89
N PRO A 401 59.75 -22.27 -42.84
CA PRO A 401 58.40 -21.79 -42.59
C PRO A 401 57.35 -22.88 -42.83
N SER A 402 56.47 -23.17 -41.85
CA SER A 402 55.11 -23.68 -42.08
C SER A 402 54.41 -24.08 -40.78
N ARG A 403 53.67 -23.15 -40.17
CA ARG A 403 52.38 -23.38 -39.48
C ARG A 403 51.91 -22.10 -38.79
N ALA A 404 50.87 -21.48 -39.34
CA ALA A 404 49.82 -20.89 -38.53
C ALA A 404 48.70 -21.97 -38.44
N PRO A 405 47.75 -21.96 -37.47
CA PRO A 405 47.19 -20.72 -36.92
C PRO A 405 46.66 -20.76 -35.46
N TRP A 406 46.29 -19.58 -34.97
CA TRP A 406 45.47 -19.28 -33.78
C TRP A 406 46.09 -19.49 -32.39
N GLN A 407 46.61 -18.40 -31.81
CA GLN A 407 46.29 -18.03 -30.43
C GLN A 407 46.53 -16.52 -30.29
N ALA A 408 45.44 -15.78 -30.46
CA ALA A 408 45.38 -14.38 -30.13
C ALA A 408 45.60 -14.20 -28.62
N SER A 409 46.33 -13.14 -28.31
CA SER A 409 46.57 -12.61 -26.98
C SER A 409 45.26 -12.48 -26.19
N LEU A 410 45.14 -13.28 -25.13
CA LEU A 410 44.26 -13.01 -24.00
C LEU A 410 45.18 -12.61 -22.84
N ALA A 411 45.27 -11.31 -22.60
CA ALA A 411 45.69 -10.84 -21.28
C ALA A 411 44.71 -11.43 -20.25
N PRO A 412 45.16 -12.01 -19.13
CA PRO A 412 44.25 -12.40 -18.07
C PRO A 412 43.50 -11.17 -17.57
N LEU A 413 42.17 -11.26 -17.51
CA LEU A 413 41.35 -10.36 -16.70
C LEU A 413 41.95 -10.31 -15.27
N PRO A 414 41.98 -9.16 -14.59
CA PRO A 414 42.39 -9.14 -13.19
C PRO A 414 41.42 -10.03 -12.40
N ASP A 415 41.93 -11.05 -11.72
CA ASP A 415 41.17 -11.75 -10.68
C ASP A 415 40.63 -10.72 -9.68
N PRO A 416 39.38 -10.83 -9.23
CA PRO A 416 38.83 -9.97 -8.18
C PRO A 416 39.40 -10.43 -6.84
N SER A 417 40.69 -10.22 -6.61
CA SER A 417 41.21 -10.27 -5.23
C SER A 417 40.58 -9.10 -4.47
N PRO A 418 39.90 -9.33 -3.34
CA PRO A 418 39.25 -8.26 -2.58
C PRO A 418 40.28 -7.18 -2.22
N SER A 419 39.88 -5.92 -2.33
CA SER A 419 40.76 -4.82 -1.95
C SER A 419 41.06 -4.91 -0.45
N PRO A 420 42.24 -4.46 0.03
CA PRO A 420 42.57 -4.45 1.46
C PRO A 420 41.57 -3.66 2.32
N TRP A 421 40.81 -2.75 1.69
CA TRP A 421 39.75 -1.97 2.32
C TRP A 421 38.51 -2.83 2.53
N GLN A 422 38.08 -3.57 1.50
CA GLN A 422 36.91 -4.44 1.60
C GLN A 422 37.10 -5.54 2.64
N GLU A 423 38.29 -6.18 2.69
CA GLU A 423 38.59 -7.23 3.69
C GLU A 423 38.49 -6.72 5.13
N GLN A 424 38.87 -5.46 5.39
CA GLN A 424 38.80 -4.85 6.71
C GLN A 424 37.40 -4.32 7.06
N LEU A 425 36.62 -3.89 6.07
CA LEU A 425 35.26 -3.36 6.27
C LEU A 425 34.21 -4.46 6.36
N LEU A 426 34.39 -5.58 5.65
CA LEU A 426 33.41 -6.66 5.57
C LEU A 426 32.96 -7.18 6.95
N PRO A 427 33.84 -7.51 7.92
CA PRO A 427 33.40 -7.98 9.23
C PRO A 427 32.55 -6.93 9.97
N LEU A 428 32.90 -5.65 9.86
CA LEU A 428 32.17 -4.57 10.52
C LEU A 428 30.79 -4.34 9.90
N VAL A 429 30.70 -4.43 8.57
CA VAL A 429 29.43 -4.36 7.84
C VAL A 429 28.53 -5.54 8.22
N VAL A 430 29.07 -6.75 8.31
CA VAL A 430 28.32 -7.93 8.77
C VAL A 430 27.80 -7.69 10.20
N THR A 431 28.64 -7.22 11.13
CA THR A 431 28.20 -6.91 12.50
C THR A 431 27.12 -5.83 12.54
N LEU A 432 27.22 -4.77 11.74
CA LEU A 432 26.17 -3.75 11.67
C LEU A 432 24.85 -4.36 11.18
N LYS A 433 24.89 -5.19 10.14
CA LYS A 433 23.69 -5.87 9.63
C LYS A 433 23.05 -6.77 10.68
N GLU A 434 23.84 -7.56 11.40
CA GLU A 434 23.36 -8.40 12.50
C GLU A 434 22.72 -7.55 13.61
N CYS A 435 23.39 -6.47 14.05
CA CYS A 435 22.83 -5.57 15.07
C CYS A 435 21.50 -4.93 14.63
N VAL A 436 21.40 -4.53 13.35
CA VAL A 436 20.16 -3.98 12.77
C VAL A 436 19.07 -5.05 12.73
N CYS A 437 19.40 -6.28 12.33
CA CYS A 437 18.47 -7.40 12.35
C CYS A 437 17.94 -7.70 13.76
N ASP A 438 18.81 -7.80 14.75
CA ASP A 438 18.41 -8.05 16.15
C ASP A 438 17.47 -6.95 16.67
N ALA A 439 17.77 -5.69 16.37
CA ALA A 439 16.92 -4.56 16.73
C ALA A 439 15.57 -4.60 15.99
N VAL A 440 15.55 -4.97 14.70
CA VAL A 440 14.31 -5.15 13.92
C VAL A 440 13.45 -6.25 14.54
N GLU A 441 14.05 -7.40 14.89
CA GLU A 441 13.32 -8.52 15.48
C GLU A 441 12.71 -8.15 16.84
N GLY A 442 13.48 -7.49 17.71
CA GLY A 442 12.99 -6.98 18.99
C GLY A 442 11.84 -6.00 18.83
N ALA A 443 12.02 -4.97 17.99
CA ALA A 443 10.98 -3.98 17.72
C ALA A 443 9.73 -4.62 17.09
N ARG A 444 9.89 -5.55 16.15
CA ARG A 444 8.78 -6.27 15.52
C ARG A 444 8.00 -7.08 16.54
N CYS A 445 8.67 -7.87 17.38
CA CYS A 445 7.99 -8.65 18.43
C CYS A 445 7.21 -7.74 19.39
N ALA A 446 7.82 -6.65 19.82
CA ALA A 446 7.22 -5.69 20.74
C ALA A 446 5.97 -5.03 20.14
N MET A 447 6.08 -4.51 18.92
CA MET A 447 4.97 -3.80 18.27
C MET A 447 3.86 -4.75 17.85
N THR A 448 4.18 -5.96 17.38
CA THR A 448 3.17 -6.99 17.10
C THR A 448 2.42 -7.40 18.38
N PHE A 449 3.10 -7.46 19.53
CA PHE A 449 2.45 -7.71 20.82
C PHE A 449 1.49 -6.57 21.23
N VAL A 450 1.86 -5.31 21.00
CA VAL A 450 0.95 -4.15 21.17
C VAL A 450 -0.28 -4.31 20.29
N LEU A 451 -0.07 -4.62 19.01
CA LEU A 451 -1.14 -4.74 18.02
C LEU A 451 -2.05 -5.96 18.26
N LEU A 452 -1.55 -7.04 18.86
CA LEU A 452 -2.36 -8.20 19.24
C LEU A 452 -3.52 -7.78 20.16
N GLN A 453 -3.28 -6.90 21.13
CA GLN A 453 -4.34 -6.42 22.03
C GLN A 453 -5.38 -5.58 21.30
N GLY A 454 -4.93 -4.64 20.47
CA GLY A 454 -5.82 -3.81 19.65
C GLY A 454 -6.64 -4.67 18.67
N ALA A 455 -6.02 -5.70 18.09
CA ALA A 455 -6.69 -6.66 17.21
C ALA A 455 -7.70 -7.52 17.96
N ALA A 456 -7.42 -7.93 19.20
CA ALA A 456 -8.37 -8.67 20.02
C ALA A 456 -9.59 -7.84 20.40
N ALA A 457 -9.38 -6.58 20.80
CA ALA A 457 -10.49 -5.66 21.04
C ALA A 457 -11.32 -5.45 19.75
N SER A 458 -10.66 -5.31 18.60
CA SER A 458 -11.34 -5.17 17.30
C SER A 458 -12.08 -6.43 16.87
N ALA A 459 -11.54 -7.62 17.15
CA ALA A 459 -12.20 -8.89 16.87
C ALA A 459 -13.52 -9.03 17.64
N CYS A 460 -13.63 -8.43 18.83
CA CYS A 460 -14.89 -8.34 19.58
C CYS A 460 -15.96 -7.49 18.88
N HIS A 461 -15.55 -6.44 18.14
CA HIS A 461 -16.48 -5.62 17.34
C HIS A 461 -17.01 -6.38 16.10
N GLY A 462 -16.49 -7.58 15.81
CA GLY A 462 -17.12 -8.56 14.94
C GLY A 462 -16.69 -8.48 13.48
N GLN A 463 -16.48 -9.64 12.87
CA GLN A 463 -16.07 -9.81 11.48
C GLN A 463 -16.95 -9.06 10.47
N ALA A 464 -18.26 -9.02 10.72
CA ALA A 464 -19.25 -8.40 9.85
C ALA A 464 -19.01 -6.89 9.68
N LEU A 465 -18.50 -6.21 10.71
CA LEU A 465 -18.22 -4.78 10.69
C LEU A 465 -17.05 -4.44 9.75
N THR A 466 -15.94 -5.17 9.87
CA THR A 466 -14.78 -5.00 8.97
C THR A 466 -15.16 -5.28 7.53
N HIS A 467 -15.87 -6.38 7.27
CA HIS A 467 -16.34 -6.74 5.94
C HIS A 467 -17.24 -5.66 5.32
N ARG A 468 -18.22 -5.16 6.09
CA ARG A 468 -19.14 -4.11 5.67
C ARG A 468 -18.41 -2.83 5.29
N ARG A 469 -17.46 -2.39 6.12
CA ARG A 469 -16.65 -1.19 5.86
C ARG A 469 -15.80 -1.34 4.61
N ASP A 470 -15.13 -2.48 4.45
CA ASP A 470 -14.30 -2.79 3.28
C ASP A 470 -15.12 -2.81 1.97
N ALA A 471 -16.36 -3.35 2.01
CA ALA A 471 -17.28 -3.37 0.88
C ALA A 471 -17.78 -1.97 0.51
N VAL A 472 -18.25 -1.20 1.49
CA VAL A 472 -18.76 0.15 1.27
C VAL A 472 -17.66 1.09 0.75
N PHE A 473 -16.45 1.00 1.31
CA PHE A 473 -15.28 1.72 0.79
C PHE A 473 -14.96 1.33 -0.66
N SER A 474 -15.00 0.04 -1.01
CA SER A 474 -14.80 -0.43 -2.38
C SER A 474 -15.79 0.21 -3.36
N GLN A 475 -17.07 0.27 -3.00
CA GLN A 475 -18.10 0.90 -3.83
C GLN A 475 -17.84 2.40 -4.03
N ALA A 476 -17.48 3.13 -2.95
CA ALA A 476 -17.15 4.55 -3.01
C ALA A 476 -15.90 4.84 -3.85
N LEU A 477 -14.84 4.04 -3.68
CA LEU A 477 -13.60 4.18 -4.44
C LEU A 477 -13.84 3.98 -5.93
N CYS A 478 -14.64 2.97 -6.32
CA CYS A 478 -14.97 2.75 -7.73
C CYS A 478 -15.58 3.99 -8.40
N ALA A 479 -16.49 4.68 -7.70
CA ALA A 479 -17.12 5.90 -8.21
C ALA A 479 -16.10 7.03 -8.39
N VAL A 480 -15.21 7.24 -7.40
CA VAL A 480 -14.14 8.25 -7.48
C VAL A 480 -13.17 7.96 -8.61
N VAL A 481 -12.70 6.72 -8.75
CA VAL A 481 -11.74 6.37 -9.82
C VAL A 481 -12.37 6.59 -11.19
N CYS A 482 -13.63 6.20 -11.40
CA CYS A 482 -14.34 6.46 -12.65
C CYS A 482 -14.45 7.97 -12.93
N GLY A 483 -14.82 8.77 -11.93
CA GLY A 483 -14.94 10.22 -12.05
C GLY A 483 -13.60 10.91 -12.31
N PHE A 484 -12.54 10.46 -11.64
CA PHE A 484 -11.20 11.00 -11.81
C PHE A 484 -10.65 10.69 -13.21
N VAL A 485 -10.80 9.47 -13.73
CA VAL A 485 -10.37 9.15 -15.10
C VAL A 485 -11.07 10.06 -16.13
N LEU A 486 -12.38 10.27 -15.99
CA LEU A 486 -13.13 11.19 -16.87
C LEU A 486 -12.63 12.63 -16.75
N ARG A 487 -12.47 13.11 -15.52
CA ARG A 487 -12.10 14.50 -15.27
C ARG A 487 -10.66 14.78 -15.68
N LEU A 488 -9.74 13.86 -15.42
CA LEU A 488 -8.36 13.94 -15.86
C LEU A 488 -8.29 14.05 -17.38
N TYR A 489 -8.99 13.18 -18.10
CA TYR A 489 -8.95 13.17 -19.56
C TYR A 489 -9.55 14.42 -20.20
N SER A 490 -10.70 14.88 -19.70
CA SER A 490 -11.32 16.14 -20.14
C SER A 490 -10.50 17.38 -19.74
N GLY A 491 -9.69 17.26 -18.69
CA GLY A 491 -8.90 18.36 -18.11
C GLY A 491 -7.44 18.44 -18.56
N LEU A 492 -6.95 17.55 -19.43
CA LEU A 492 -5.53 17.54 -19.85
C LEU A 492 -5.06 18.85 -20.52
N GLU A 493 -5.97 19.62 -21.13
CA GLU A 493 -5.66 20.93 -21.73
C GLU A 493 -5.98 22.09 -20.77
N ASP A 494 -6.69 21.82 -19.67
CA ASP A 494 -7.08 22.81 -18.68
C ASP A 494 -5.94 23.03 -17.68
N LYS A 495 -5.11 24.03 -17.97
CA LYS A 495 -3.98 24.41 -17.13
C LYS A 495 -4.39 24.76 -15.70
N VAL A 496 -5.57 25.35 -15.50
CA VAL A 496 -6.06 25.74 -14.17
C VAL A 496 -6.39 24.49 -13.36
N PHE A 497 -7.07 23.53 -13.99
CA PHE A 497 -7.34 22.22 -13.38
C PHE A 497 -6.04 21.49 -13.02
N LEU A 498 -5.05 21.44 -13.92
CA LEU A 498 -3.79 20.74 -13.65
C LEU A 498 -2.97 21.41 -12.54
N LEU A 499 -2.96 22.75 -12.49
CA LEU A 499 -2.33 23.49 -11.38
C LEU A 499 -3.04 23.24 -10.05
N GLN A 500 -4.38 23.27 -10.03
CA GLN A 500 -5.16 22.92 -8.84
C GLN A 500 -4.85 21.48 -8.38
N LEU A 501 -4.77 20.55 -9.33
CA LEU A 501 -4.46 19.15 -9.05
C LEU A 501 -3.07 19.02 -8.40
N CYS A 502 -2.07 19.75 -8.91
CA CYS A 502 -0.74 19.82 -8.29
C CYS A 502 -0.79 20.42 -6.88
N GLU A 503 -1.46 21.55 -6.68
CA GLU A 503 -1.39 22.28 -5.41
C GLU A 503 -2.21 21.63 -4.29
N VAL A 504 -3.43 21.22 -4.59
CA VAL A 504 -4.43 20.80 -3.59
C VAL A 504 -4.65 19.29 -3.59
N GLY A 505 -4.63 18.67 -4.76
CA GLY A 505 -5.07 17.29 -4.98
C GLY A 505 -6.49 17.21 -5.53
N LEU A 506 -7.15 16.08 -5.30
CA LEU A 506 -8.49 15.79 -5.81
C LEU A 506 -9.56 16.15 -4.77
N ILE A 507 -10.52 17.00 -5.14
CA ILE A 507 -11.74 17.22 -4.34
C ILE A 507 -12.84 16.35 -4.94
N THR A 508 -13.42 15.46 -4.15
CA THR A 508 -14.53 14.59 -4.59
C THR A 508 -15.80 15.02 -3.89
N GLN A 509 -16.83 15.35 -4.67
CA GLN A 509 -18.13 15.77 -4.15
C GLN A 509 -19.15 14.67 -4.39
N PHE A 510 -19.71 14.14 -3.30
CA PHE A 510 -20.82 13.20 -3.30
C PHE A 510 -22.10 13.94 -2.94
N GLU A 511 -23.12 13.80 -3.78
CA GLU A 511 -24.46 14.35 -3.52
C GLU A 511 -25.41 13.19 -3.19
N GLY A 512 -25.74 13.06 -1.91
CA GLY A 512 -26.68 12.09 -1.38
C GLY A 512 -28.12 12.56 -1.55
N LEU A 513 -28.98 11.67 -2.05
CA LEU A 513 -30.42 11.91 -2.17
C LEU A 513 -31.24 11.07 -1.19
N LEU A 514 -30.58 10.43 -0.23
CA LEU A 514 -31.18 9.55 0.76
C LEU A 514 -32.01 10.34 1.77
N SER A 515 -33.14 9.77 2.17
CA SER A 515 -33.88 10.29 3.31
C SER A 515 -33.24 9.84 4.62
N THR A 516 -33.45 10.63 5.67
CA THR A 516 -33.10 10.25 7.04
C THR A 516 -34.20 9.39 7.68
N TYR A 517 -34.78 8.45 6.93
CA TYR A 517 -35.84 7.57 7.40
C TYR A 517 -35.57 6.09 7.12
N SER A 518 -35.91 5.22 8.09
CA SER A 518 -35.85 3.77 7.95
C SER A 518 -34.46 3.27 7.51
N ASP A 519 -34.40 2.29 6.59
CA ASP A 519 -33.19 1.71 6.04
C ASP A 519 -32.27 2.75 5.34
N GLU A 520 -32.82 3.85 4.79
CA GLU A 520 -32.01 4.88 4.13
C GLU A 520 -31.09 5.63 5.13
N VAL A 521 -31.46 5.69 6.42
CA VAL A 521 -30.54 6.17 7.48
C VAL A 521 -29.33 5.26 7.58
N GLY A 522 -29.54 3.94 7.61
CA GLY A 522 -28.44 2.99 7.67
C GLY A 522 -27.56 3.01 6.42
N MET A 523 -28.16 3.26 5.25
CA MET A 523 -27.40 3.49 4.02
C MET A 523 -26.57 4.77 4.09
N LEU A 524 -27.10 5.85 4.68
CA LEU A 524 -26.37 7.10 4.86
C LEU A 524 -25.22 6.95 5.87
N GLU A 525 -25.44 6.20 6.96
CA GLU A 525 -24.41 5.84 7.94
C GLU A 525 -23.27 5.01 7.32
N ASP A 526 -23.59 4.11 6.37
CA ASP A 526 -22.58 3.40 5.58
C ASP A 526 -21.83 4.36 4.64
N MET A 527 -22.58 5.13 3.85
CA MET A 527 -22.04 6.03 2.84
C MET A 527 -21.12 7.09 3.43
N GLU A 528 -21.48 7.69 4.56
CA GLU A 528 -20.64 8.66 5.29
C GLU A 528 -19.28 8.05 5.64
N MET A 529 -19.27 6.86 6.25
CA MET A 529 -18.04 6.17 6.63
C MET A 529 -17.20 5.80 5.39
N GLY A 530 -17.83 5.24 4.36
CA GLY A 530 -17.13 4.86 3.13
C GLY A 530 -16.52 6.04 2.37
N VAL A 531 -17.24 7.17 2.34
CA VAL A 531 -16.77 8.40 1.71
C VAL A 531 -15.67 9.05 2.55
N SER A 532 -15.82 9.08 3.87
CA SER A 532 -14.80 9.61 4.80
C SER A 532 -13.48 8.85 4.70
N ASP A 533 -13.53 7.52 4.53
CA ASP A 533 -12.33 6.69 4.35
C ASP A 533 -11.56 6.97 3.06
N LEU A 534 -12.16 7.64 2.06
CA LEU A 534 -11.44 8.09 0.86
C LEU A 534 -10.32 9.09 1.18
N ASN A 535 -10.34 9.76 2.35
CA ASN A 535 -9.22 10.58 2.83
C ASN A 535 -7.90 9.80 2.96
N ARG A 536 -7.98 8.48 3.06
CA ARG A 536 -6.82 7.57 3.17
C ARG A 536 -6.30 7.11 1.81
N VAL A 537 -6.86 7.66 0.73
CA VAL A 537 -6.50 7.30 -0.65
C VAL A 537 -5.64 8.41 -1.25
N SER A 538 -4.63 7.98 -1.99
CA SER A 538 -3.82 8.84 -2.85
C SER A 538 -3.98 8.37 -4.30
N PHE A 539 -3.87 9.31 -5.23
CA PHE A 539 -3.83 9.02 -6.66
C PHE A 539 -2.45 9.37 -7.21
N LYS A 540 -1.97 8.56 -8.14
CA LYS A 540 -0.73 8.82 -8.86
C LYS A 540 -0.98 8.65 -10.35
N ILE A 541 -0.57 9.62 -11.16
CA ILE A 541 -0.66 9.51 -12.61
C ILE A 541 0.64 8.89 -13.10
N THR A 542 0.54 7.84 -13.91
CA THR A 542 1.70 7.08 -14.40
C THR A 542 1.70 7.01 -15.92
N GLU A 543 2.87 6.77 -16.51
CA GLU A 543 2.97 6.47 -17.93
C GLU A 543 2.58 5.01 -18.18
N ALA A 544 1.67 4.78 -19.13
CA ALA A 544 1.25 3.45 -19.52
C ALA A 544 2.40 2.70 -20.22
N LYS A 545 2.49 1.39 -19.98
CA LYS A 545 3.50 0.53 -20.65
C LYS A 545 3.25 0.39 -22.15
N SER A 546 1.98 0.40 -22.54
CA SER A 546 1.55 0.31 -23.93
C SER A 546 0.12 0.84 -24.08
N ASP A 547 -0.34 1.00 -25.33
CA ASP A 547 -1.73 1.36 -25.63
C ASP A 547 -2.71 0.16 -25.55
N GLN A 548 -2.26 -0.99 -25.04
CA GLN A 548 -3.15 -2.14 -24.83
C GLN A 548 -4.18 -1.81 -23.72
N PRO A 549 -5.45 -2.20 -23.87
CA PRO A 549 -6.49 -1.86 -22.90
C PRO A 549 -6.18 -2.27 -21.46
N THR A 550 -5.46 -3.37 -21.25
CA THR A 550 -5.08 -3.84 -19.90
C THR A 550 -4.06 -2.94 -19.21
N ASP A 551 -3.16 -2.31 -19.97
CA ASP A 551 -2.12 -1.42 -19.45
C ASP A 551 -2.65 0.00 -19.20
N LEU A 552 -3.88 0.28 -19.64
CA LEU A 552 -4.57 1.56 -19.50
C LEU A 552 -5.64 1.56 -18.38
N LEU A 553 -5.81 0.43 -17.67
CA LEU A 553 -6.74 0.36 -16.54
C LEU A 553 -6.06 0.83 -15.25
N PRO A 554 -6.75 1.66 -14.45
CA PRO A 554 -6.30 1.98 -13.10
C PRO A 554 -6.04 0.74 -12.23
N SER A 555 -5.01 0.84 -11.40
CA SER A 555 -4.63 -0.18 -10.43
C SER A 555 -4.66 0.36 -9.00
N VAL A 556 -4.86 -0.53 -8.01
CA VAL A 556 -4.87 -0.19 -6.58
C VAL A 556 -3.84 -1.03 -5.86
N THR A 557 -3.04 -0.38 -5.03
CA THR A 557 -2.06 -1.01 -4.14
C THR A 557 -2.11 -0.37 -2.76
N GLY A 558 -1.58 -1.04 -1.73
CA GLY A 558 -1.48 -0.51 -0.37
C GLY A 558 -2.25 -1.33 0.67
N LEU A 559 -2.66 -0.66 1.74
CA LEU A 559 -3.30 -1.24 2.92
C LEU A 559 -4.58 -0.47 3.26
N ARG A 560 -5.47 -1.03 4.10
CA ARG A 560 -6.69 -0.33 4.57
C ARG A 560 -6.47 1.08 5.11
N GLY A 561 -5.28 1.34 5.68
CA GLY A 561 -4.92 2.65 6.20
C GLY A 561 -4.39 3.64 5.16
N CYS A 562 -3.94 3.16 4.00
CA CYS A 562 -3.27 3.96 2.96
C CYS A 562 -3.31 3.22 1.61
N PHE A 563 -4.26 3.56 0.76
CA PHE A 563 -4.32 3.04 -0.61
C PHE A 563 -3.74 4.05 -1.60
N CYS A 564 -3.05 3.54 -2.62
CA CYS A 564 -2.60 4.31 -3.77
C CYS A 564 -3.28 3.76 -5.02
N VAL A 565 -3.94 4.65 -5.76
CA VAL A 565 -4.54 4.37 -7.06
C VAL A 565 -3.63 4.93 -8.15
N GLU A 566 -3.07 4.05 -8.98
CA GLU A 566 -2.31 4.48 -10.15
C GLU A 566 -3.24 4.59 -11.36
N VAL A 567 -3.18 5.72 -12.05
CA VAL A 567 -3.96 6.00 -13.25
C VAL A 567 -3.01 6.15 -14.43
N PRO A 568 -2.89 5.11 -15.27
CA PRO A 568 -1.98 5.15 -16.41
C PRO A 568 -2.54 6.01 -17.54
N LEU A 569 -1.68 6.83 -18.15
CA LEU A 569 -1.97 7.60 -19.36
C LEU A 569 -1.07 7.14 -20.51
N PRO A 570 -1.57 7.10 -21.76
CA PRO A 570 -0.73 6.94 -22.95
C PRO A 570 0.41 7.97 -22.99
N SER A 571 1.58 7.58 -23.51
CA SER A 571 2.79 8.43 -23.54
C SER A 571 2.54 9.83 -24.09
N GLU A 572 1.80 9.95 -25.20
CA GLU A 572 1.49 11.25 -25.81
C GLU A 572 0.74 12.20 -24.86
N THR A 573 -0.24 11.66 -24.13
CA THR A 573 -1.02 12.44 -23.15
C THR A 573 -0.28 12.66 -21.84
N TYR A 574 0.57 11.71 -21.43
CA TYR A 574 1.38 11.83 -20.21
C TYR A 574 2.38 12.99 -20.31
N LEU A 575 2.95 13.22 -21.50
CA LEU A 575 3.86 14.34 -21.75
C LEU A 575 3.20 15.73 -21.60
N LEU A 576 1.86 15.81 -21.70
CA LEU A 576 1.12 17.07 -21.52
C LEU A 576 1.03 17.52 -20.05
N LEU A 577 1.28 16.61 -19.11
CA LEU A 577 1.18 16.91 -17.68
C LEU A 577 2.31 17.85 -17.22
N PRO A 578 2.10 18.64 -16.15
CA PRO A 578 3.17 19.35 -15.45
C PRO A 578 4.26 18.37 -14.96
N ALA A 579 5.50 18.86 -14.81
CA ALA A 579 6.63 18.03 -14.39
C ALA A 579 6.38 17.38 -13.03
N GLU A 580 5.76 18.12 -12.11
CA GLU A 580 5.44 17.66 -10.76
C GLU A 580 4.53 16.42 -10.75
N LEU A 581 3.58 16.32 -11.70
CA LEU A 581 2.73 15.14 -11.84
C LEU A 581 3.46 13.98 -12.51
N ARG A 582 4.36 14.27 -13.45
CA ARG A 582 5.17 13.24 -14.13
C ARG A 582 6.26 12.64 -13.25
N ASP A 583 6.73 13.40 -12.26
CA ASP A 583 7.69 12.92 -11.26
C ASP A 583 7.02 11.99 -10.23
N GLY A 584 5.72 11.72 -10.40
CA GLY A 584 5.00 10.71 -9.64
C GLY A 584 4.53 11.20 -8.28
N ARG A 585 4.22 12.50 -8.16
CA ARG A 585 3.64 13.11 -6.96
C ARG A 585 2.28 12.50 -6.63
N ASP A 586 2.11 12.15 -5.37
CA ASP A 586 0.84 11.64 -4.85
C ASP A 586 -0.19 12.78 -4.69
N LEU A 587 -1.38 12.53 -5.20
CA LEU A 587 -2.53 13.42 -5.17
C LEU A 587 -3.43 12.98 -4.03
N ARG A 588 -3.53 13.80 -2.99
CA ARG A 588 -4.45 13.54 -1.87
C ARG A 588 -5.89 13.71 -2.30
N VAL A 589 -6.78 12.90 -1.73
CA VAL A 589 -8.22 12.97 -1.94
C VAL A 589 -8.87 13.70 -0.77
N HIS A 590 -9.73 14.66 -1.08
CA HIS A 590 -10.54 15.42 -0.13
C HIS A 590 -12.02 15.15 -0.44
N PRO A 591 -12.64 14.16 0.20
CA PRO A 591 -14.03 13.81 -0.01
C PRO A 591 -14.96 14.75 0.76
N LEU A 592 -16.02 15.17 0.09
CA LEU A 592 -17.12 15.97 0.60
C LEU A 592 -18.41 15.21 0.34
N LEU A 593 -19.25 15.08 1.36
CA LEU A 593 -20.56 14.48 1.25
C LEU A 593 -21.62 15.54 1.58
N PHE A 594 -22.52 15.81 0.64
CA PHE A 594 -23.68 16.65 0.87
C PHE A 594 -24.93 15.79 0.71
N ASN A 595 -25.69 15.58 1.79
CA ASN A 595 -26.98 14.90 1.68
C ASN A 595 -28.12 15.90 1.66
N ILE A 596 -28.95 15.83 0.62
CA ILE A 596 -30.08 16.75 0.43
C ILE A 596 -31.38 16.09 0.92
N GLY A 597 -31.60 14.82 0.56
CA GLY A 597 -32.86 14.11 0.79
C GLY A 597 -34.03 14.73 -0.01
N ILE A 598 -34.51 14.05 -1.05
CA ILE A 598 -35.47 14.67 -2.00
C ILE A 598 -36.90 14.10 -1.88
N ASN A 599 -37.08 12.95 -1.21
CA ASN A 599 -38.35 12.24 -1.21
C ASN A 599 -39.31 12.67 -0.07
N GLN A 600 -40.56 12.22 -0.13
CA GLN A 600 -41.58 12.53 0.87
C GLN A 600 -41.24 11.96 2.26
N GLN A 601 -40.38 10.92 2.33
CA GLN A 601 -39.89 10.36 3.59
C GLN A 601 -38.89 11.32 4.27
N GLN A 602 -38.08 12.05 3.50
CA GLN A 602 -37.26 13.14 4.03
C GLN A 602 -38.12 14.23 4.68
N SER A 603 -39.20 14.65 4.01
CA SER A 603 -40.14 15.63 4.60
C SER A 603 -40.82 15.13 5.88
N LEU A 604 -41.02 13.81 6.02
CA LEU A 604 -41.54 13.21 7.26
C LEU A 604 -40.46 13.16 8.35
N ALA A 605 -39.22 12.83 7.99
CA ALA A 605 -38.10 12.78 8.92
C ALA A 605 -37.74 14.17 9.46
N GLU A 606 -37.77 15.21 8.64
CA GLU A 606 -37.59 16.60 9.11
C GLU A 606 -38.66 17.05 10.10
N ARG A 607 -39.89 16.53 9.95
CA ARG A 607 -41.02 16.92 10.82
C ARG A 607 -41.14 16.08 12.08
N PHE A 608 -40.74 14.81 12.04
CA PHE A 608 -41.07 13.83 13.08
C PHE A 608 -39.92 12.90 13.47
N GLY A 609 -38.80 12.91 12.73
CA GLY A 609 -37.65 12.01 12.92
C GLY A 609 -36.40 12.73 13.43
N ASP A 610 -35.33 11.94 13.58
CA ASP A 610 -34.00 12.45 13.91
C ASP A 610 -33.24 12.77 12.61
N SER A 611 -32.88 14.04 12.43
CA SER A 611 -32.12 14.56 11.28
C SER A 611 -30.66 14.90 11.64
N SER A 612 -30.21 14.54 12.85
CA SER A 612 -28.87 14.87 13.35
C SER A 612 -27.73 14.40 12.45
N ILE A 613 -27.86 13.22 11.83
CA ILE A 613 -26.85 12.71 10.89
C ILE A 613 -26.70 13.60 9.64
N CYS A 614 -27.80 14.16 9.12
CA CYS A 614 -27.79 15.03 7.94
C CYS A 614 -27.27 16.45 8.27
N LEU A 615 -27.25 16.83 9.55
CA LEU A 615 -26.63 18.06 10.04
C LEU A 615 -25.15 17.87 10.43
N TYR A 616 -24.76 16.63 10.74
CA TYR A 616 -23.39 16.25 11.07
C TYR A 616 -22.53 16.08 9.82
N ILE A 617 -23.11 15.45 8.80
CA ILE A 617 -22.59 15.39 7.42
C ILE A 617 -22.72 16.78 6.79
#